data_AF-A0A1W1YKM2-F1
#
_entry.id   AF-A0A1W1YKM2-F1
#
_cell.length_a   1.000
_cell.length_b   1.000
_cell.length_c   1.000
_cell.angle_alpha   90.00
_cell.angle_beta   90.00
_cell.angle_gamma   90.00
#
_symmetry.space_group_name_H-M   'P 1'
#
loop_
_entity.id
_entity.type
_entity.pdbx_description
1 polymer ?
#
loop_
_entity_poly.entity_id
_entity_poly.type
_entity_poly.pdbx_seq_one_letter_code
_entity_poly.pdbx_strand_id
1 'polypeptide(L)'
;MLINAFRQELKDTLSRTETDRMPVIRRSLLPDWLYATDLPALCRETEKKRFLETLTENGWETMEDDGWIQMRKASYEPPANWYEGPFGPEAACCRSLLERHPGNSGTDAESVECILIKAAEEGEKAFETACAALHHSWAERLRKGEPLPAINPAYFSDRKE
;
A
#
# COMPACT_ATOMS: atom_id res chain seq x y z
N MET A 1 15.78 -7.95 3.85
CA MET A 1 14.55 -7.27 3.38
C MET A 1 13.49 -7.56 4.42
N LEU A 2 13.12 -6.58 5.23
CA LEU A 2 12.05 -6.72 6.23
C LEU A 2 10.73 -6.84 5.46
N ILE A 3 10.02 -7.96 5.63
CA ILE A 3 8.66 -8.14 5.09
C ILE A 3 7.73 -7.36 6.02
N ASN A 4 6.91 -6.45 5.48
CA ASN A 4 5.94 -5.75 6.32
C ASN A 4 4.80 -6.69 6.77
N ALA A 5 4.10 -6.31 7.84
CA ALA A 5 3.06 -7.14 8.44
C ALA A 5 1.95 -7.53 7.43
N PHE A 6 1.57 -6.63 6.53
CA PHE A 6 0.55 -6.90 5.50
C PHE A 6 0.99 -7.96 4.50
N ARG A 7 2.23 -7.89 4.00
CA ARG A 7 2.76 -8.90 3.10
C ARG A 7 2.93 -10.24 3.80
N GLN A 8 3.27 -10.25 5.09
CA GLN A 8 3.32 -11.48 5.87
C GLN A 8 1.91 -12.09 6.03
N GLU A 9 0.91 -11.29 6.39
CA GLU A 9 -0.49 -11.71 6.49
C GLU A 9 -0.98 -12.35 5.18
N LEU A 10 -0.72 -11.71 4.03
CA LEU A 10 -1.09 -12.27 2.73
C LEU A 10 -0.35 -13.58 2.40
N LYS A 11 0.95 -13.67 2.73
CA LYS A 11 1.72 -14.91 2.56
C LYS A 11 1.17 -16.05 3.40
N ASP A 12 0.81 -15.76 4.64
CA ASP A 12 0.27 -16.75 5.56
C ASP A 12 -1.10 -17.25 5.07
N THR A 13 -1.96 -16.36 4.58
CA THR A 13 -3.23 -16.74 3.97
C THR A 13 -3.03 -17.59 2.71
N LEU A 14 -2.16 -17.18 1.79
CA LEU A 14 -1.87 -17.95 0.57
C LEU A 14 -1.27 -19.32 0.86
N SER A 15 -0.45 -19.45 1.90
CA SER A 15 0.16 -20.73 2.28
C SER A 15 -0.87 -21.80 2.67
N ARG A 16 -2.10 -21.40 2.98
CA ARG A 16 -3.23 -22.26 3.35
C ARG A 16 -4.18 -22.53 2.19
N THR A 17 -3.97 -21.91 1.03
CA THR A 17 -4.80 -22.06 -0.17
C THR A 17 -4.24 -23.19 -1.05
N GLU A 18 -5.08 -24.13 -1.45
CA GLU A 18 -4.67 -25.21 -2.35
C GLU A 18 -4.50 -24.67 -3.78
N THR A 19 -3.27 -24.72 -4.27
CA THR A 19 -2.83 -24.10 -5.54
C THR A 19 -1.85 -25.00 -6.28
N ASP A 20 -1.80 -24.90 -7.61
CA ASP A 20 -0.87 -25.68 -8.46
C ASP A 20 0.60 -25.33 -8.19
N ARG A 21 0.85 -24.08 -7.78
CA ARG A 21 2.13 -23.58 -7.27
C ARG A 21 1.88 -22.40 -6.33
N MET A 22 2.89 -22.01 -5.57
CA MET A 22 2.82 -20.82 -4.74
C MET A 22 2.50 -19.57 -5.60
N PRO A 23 1.40 -18.85 -5.30
CA PRO A 23 1.06 -17.61 -6.01
C PRO A 23 2.07 -16.51 -5.69
N VAL A 24 2.25 -15.60 -6.64
CA VAL A 24 3.10 -14.43 -6.50
C VAL A 24 2.32 -13.34 -5.76
N ILE A 25 2.98 -12.67 -4.81
CA ILE A 25 2.51 -11.39 -4.26
C ILE A 25 3.43 -10.29 -4.76
N ARG A 26 2.91 -9.46 -5.67
CA ARG A 26 3.57 -8.23 -6.12
C ARG A 26 2.84 -7.01 -5.57
N ARG A 27 3.47 -5.84 -5.65
CA ARG A 27 2.77 -4.59 -5.39
C ARG A 27 1.82 -4.30 -6.54
N SER A 28 0.66 -3.73 -6.24
CA SER A 28 -0.25 -3.28 -7.28
C SER A 28 0.29 -2.03 -7.96
N LEU A 29 0.06 -1.95 -9.28
CA LEU A 29 0.32 -0.76 -10.08
C LEU A 29 -0.83 0.26 -9.97
N LEU A 30 -1.99 -0.14 -9.44
CA LEU A 30 -3.10 0.76 -9.23
C LEU A 30 -2.82 1.64 -8.00
N PRO A 31 -3.16 2.96 -8.03
CA PRO A 31 -2.81 3.89 -6.95
C PRO A 31 -3.30 3.43 -5.57
N ASP A 32 -4.57 3.03 -5.50
CA ASP A 32 -5.30 2.78 -4.26
C ASP A 32 -5.24 1.32 -3.80
N TRP A 33 -4.47 0.49 -4.49
CA TRP A 33 -4.34 -0.93 -4.19
C TRP A 33 -2.93 -1.22 -3.71
N LEU A 34 -2.77 -2.05 -2.68
CA LEU A 34 -1.46 -2.35 -2.12
C LEU A 34 -0.74 -3.44 -2.91
N TYR A 35 -1.43 -4.55 -3.10
CA TYR A 35 -0.85 -5.79 -3.60
C TYR A 35 -1.68 -6.38 -4.73
N ALA A 36 -1.05 -7.23 -5.53
CA ALA A 36 -1.69 -8.03 -6.55
C ALA A 36 -1.19 -9.47 -6.47
N THR A 37 -2.07 -10.43 -6.70
CA THR A 37 -1.71 -11.86 -6.83
C THR A 37 -2.32 -12.52 -8.05
N ASP A 38 -1.58 -13.45 -8.64
CA ASP A 38 -1.95 -14.27 -9.80
C ASP A 38 -2.75 -15.53 -9.41
N LEU A 39 -3.22 -15.60 -8.16
CA LEU A 39 -4.01 -16.70 -7.62
C LEU A 39 -5.16 -17.19 -8.53
N PRO A 40 -5.93 -16.33 -9.26
CA PRO A 40 -7.00 -16.81 -10.14
C PRO A 40 -6.56 -17.84 -11.19
N ALA A 41 -5.31 -17.76 -11.64
CA ALA A 41 -4.77 -18.69 -12.63
C ALA A 41 -4.27 -20.02 -12.04
N LEU A 42 -4.27 -20.16 -10.70
CA LEU A 42 -3.54 -21.22 -10.00
C LEU A 42 -4.40 -22.08 -9.07
N CYS A 43 -5.68 -21.75 -8.93
CA CYS A 43 -6.59 -22.47 -8.04
C CYS A 43 -7.96 -22.66 -8.66
N ARG A 44 -8.76 -23.54 -8.04
CA ARG A 44 -10.16 -23.73 -8.40
C ARG A 44 -11.00 -22.59 -7.85
N GLU A 45 -12.15 -22.34 -8.46
CA GLU A 45 -13.08 -21.29 -8.03
C GLU A 45 -13.49 -21.41 -6.55
N THR A 46 -13.59 -22.63 -6.02
CA THR A 46 -13.89 -22.87 -4.59
C THR A 46 -12.79 -22.39 -3.66
N GLU A 47 -11.53 -22.59 -4.04
CA GLU A 47 -10.36 -22.16 -3.25
C GLU A 47 -10.17 -20.64 -3.37
N LYS A 48 -10.37 -20.09 -4.58
CA LYS A 48 -10.43 -18.63 -4.79
C LYS A 48 -11.46 -17.98 -3.87
N LYS A 49 -12.67 -18.55 -3.82
CA LYS A 49 -13.75 -18.01 -2.98
C LYS A 49 -13.38 -18.03 -1.49
N ARG A 50 -12.84 -19.14 -0.98
CA ARG A 50 -12.38 -19.25 0.42
C ARG A 50 -11.28 -18.24 0.74
N PHE A 51 -10.35 -18.05 -0.19
CA PHE A 51 -9.30 -17.05 -0.05
C PHE A 51 -9.87 -15.63 0.06
N LEU A 52 -10.80 -15.26 -0.83
CA LEU A 52 -11.46 -13.94 -0.81
C LEU A 52 -12.31 -13.73 0.45
N GLU A 53 -13.02 -14.76 0.91
CA GLU A 53 -13.78 -14.73 2.18
C GLU A 53 -12.82 -14.49 3.36
N THR A 54 -11.71 -15.22 3.43
CA THR A 54 -10.69 -15.05 4.48
C THR A 54 -10.08 -13.67 4.46
N LEU A 55 -9.78 -13.12 3.27
CA LEU A 55 -9.28 -11.75 3.13
C LEU A 55 -10.30 -10.73 3.65
N THR A 56 -11.56 -10.88 3.26
CA THR A 56 -12.65 -9.98 3.69
C THR A 56 -12.83 -10.01 5.21
N GLU A 57 -12.79 -11.20 5.84
CA GLU A 57 -12.85 -11.35 7.30
C GLU A 57 -11.67 -10.66 8.01
N ASN A 58 -10.51 -10.61 7.37
CA ASN A 58 -9.32 -9.92 7.86
C ASN A 58 -9.29 -8.43 7.47
N GLY A 59 -10.40 -7.88 6.97
CA GLY A 59 -10.57 -6.46 6.65
C GLY A 59 -9.97 -6.04 5.31
N TRP A 60 -9.59 -6.99 4.45
CA TRP A 60 -9.12 -6.67 3.11
C TRP A 60 -10.29 -6.44 2.15
N GLU A 61 -10.13 -5.41 1.33
CA GLU A 61 -10.89 -5.22 0.11
C GLU A 61 -10.16 -5.87 -1.05
N THR A 62 -10.92 -6.44 -1.99
CA THR A 62 -10.39 -7.15 -3.15
C THR A 62 -11.11 -6.76 -4.43
N MET A 63 -10.39 -6.74 -5.54
CA MET A 63 -10.93 -6.50 -6.87
C MET A 63 -10.18 -7.37 -7.87
N GLU A 64 -10.90 -8.03 -8.77
CA GLU A 64 -10.28 -8.77 -9.87
C GLU A 64 -10.03 -7.80 -11.05
N ASP A 65 -8.81 -7.80 -11.57
CA ASP A 65 -8.35 -6.95 -12.67
C ASP A 65 -7.37 -7.72 -13.54
N ASP A 66 -7.76 -7.99 -14.79
CA ASP A 66 -6.97 -8.70 -15.81
C ASP A 66 -6.32 -10.03 -15.31
N GLY A 67 -7.10 -10.86 -14.61
CA GLY A 67 -6.62 -12.14 -14.07
C GLY A 67 -5.76 -12.02 -12.80
N TRP A 68 -5.67 -10.82 -12.22
CA TRP A 68 -5.05 -10.57 -10.92
C TRP A 68 -6.10 -10.22 -9.87
N ILE A 69 -5.87 -10.64 -8.62
CA ILE A 69 -6.61 -10.10 -7.48
C ILE A 69 -5.81 -8.94 -6.91
N GLN A 70 -6.34 -7.74 -7.04
CA GLN A 70 -5.89 -6.53 -6.36
C GLN A 70 -6.38 -6.58 -4.91
N MET A 71 -5.53 -6.20 -3.96
CA MET A 71 -5.80 -6.26 -2.52
C MET A 71 -5.42 -4.95 -1.84
N ARG A 72 -6.32 -4.40 -1.03
CA ARG A 72 -6.14 -3.19 -0.22
C ARG A 72 -6.87 -3.35 1.13
N LYS A 73 -6.65 -2.48 2.10
CA LYS A 73 -7.19 -2.65 3.47
C LYS A 73 -7.61 -1.30 4.06
N ALA A 74 -8.91 -0.99 4.05
CA ALA A 74 -9.48 0.35 4.31
C ALA A 74 -8.93 1.10 5.54
N SER A 75 -8.52 0.39 6.60
CA SER A 75 -7.81 0.97 7.74
C SER A 75 -6.32 0.60 7.69
N TYR A 76 -5.53 1.46 7.06
CA TYR A 76 -4.09 1.28 6.92
C TYR A 76 -3.40 1.83 8.16
N GLU A 77 -3.41 1.08 9.27
CA GLU A 77 -2.38 1.37 10.25
C GLU A 77 -1.02 1.09 9.59
N PRO A 78 -0.12 2.09 9.53
CA PRO A 78 1.18 1.87 8.94
C PRO A 78 1.88 0.71 9.67
N PRO A 79 2.67 -0.13 8.95
CA PRO A 79 3.35 -1.28 9.51
C PRO A 79 3.99 -1.03 10.88
N ALA A 80 4.07 -2.07 11.72
CA ALA A 80 4.75 -1.99 13.00
C ALA A 80 6.16 -1.36 12.85
N ASN A 81 6.52 -0.48 13.79
CA ASN A 81 7.79 0.27 13.84
C ASN A 81 7.96 1.35 12.75
N TRP A 82 6.89 1.71 12.04
CA TRP A 82 6.90 2.79 11.06
C TRP A 82 7.50 4.10 11.58
N TYR A 83 7.12 4.44 12.82
CA TYR A 83 7.51 5.67 13.48
C TYR A 83 8.82 5.54 14.28
N GLU A 84 9.39 4.33 14.34
CA GLU A 84 10.55 4.02 15.17
C GLU A 84 11.87 4.03 14.37
N GLY A 85 11.78 4.02 13.03
CA GLY A 85 12.94 4.15 12.14
C GLY A 85 13.45 5.59 12.01
N PRO A 86 14.61 5.80 11.35
CA PRO A 86 15.22 7.12 11.14
C PRO A 86 14.31 8.13 10.43
N PHE A 87 13.30 7.63 9.72
CA PHE A 87 12.33 8.40 8.96
C PHE A 87 10.91 8.41 9.60
N GLY A 88 10.75 7.78 10.76
CA GLY A 88 9.51 7.81 11.53
C GLY A 88 8.92 9.22 11.78
N PRO A 89 9.74 10.26 12.06
CA PRO A 89 9.26 11.63 12.24
C PRO A 89 8.58 12.22 11.00
N GLU A 90 9.15 12.07 9.81
CA GLU A 90 8.59 12.62 8.58
C GLU A 90 7.33 11.88 8.13
N ALA A 91 7.29 10.56 8.33
CA ALA A 91 6.08 9.78 8.14
C ALA A 91 4.95 10.21 9.09
N ALA A 92 5.26 10.39 10.38
CA ALA A 92 4.32 10.91 11.37
C ALA A 92 3.85 12.33 10.99
N CYS A 93 4.76 13.16 10.46
CA CYS A 93 4.42 14.49 9.98
C CYS A 93 3.48 14.44 8.78
N CYS A 94 3.74 13.60 7.77
CA CYS A 94 2.85 13.39 6.63
C CYS A 94 1.43 13.04 7.11
N ARG A 95 1.30 12.03 7.98
CA ARG A 95 0.00 11.65 8.55
C ARG A 95 -0.68 12.80 9.29
N SER A 96 0.06 13.51 10.15
CA SER A 96 -0.47 14.67 10.88
C SER A 96 -0.95 15.79 9.95
N LEU A 97 -0.33 15.98 8.79
CA LEU A 97 -0.78 16.96 7.80
C LEU A 97 -2.08 16.53 7.13
N LEU A 98 -2.28 15.24 6.83
CA LEU A 98 -3.54 14.73 6.29
C LEU A 98 -4.70 14.89 7.28
N GLU A 99 -4.49 14.48 8.53
CA GLU A 99 -5.52 14.53 9.59
C GLU A 99 -6.00 15.98 9.84
N ARG A 100 -5.11 16.97 9.75
CA ARG A 100 -5.44 18.39 9.95
C ARG A 100 -6.06 19.07 8.73
N HIS A 101 -5.95 18.48 7.54
CA HIS A 101 -6.36 19.12 6.29
C HIS A 101 -7.19 18.19 5.36
N PRO A 102 -8.29 17.58 5.85
CA PRO A 102 -9.05 16.57 5.10
C PRO A 102 -9.74 17.11 3.84
N GLY A 103 -10.02 18.42 3.76
CA GLY A 103 -10.65 19.06 2.58
C GLY A 103 -9.67 19.56 1.52
N ASN A 104 -8.37 19.47 1.78
CA ASN A 104 -7.32 19.95 0.89
C ASN A 104 -6.48 18.81 0.33
N SER A 105 -6.87 17.55 0.49
CA SER A 105 -6.09 16.43 -0.01
C SER A 105 -6.25 16.27 -1.54
N GLY A 106 -5.16 16.38 -2.31
CA GLY A 106 -5.15 16.20 -3.77
C GLY A 106 -5.34 14.75 -4.22
N THR A 107 -5.57 13.86 -3.28
CA THR A 107 -6.02 12.45 -3.37
C THR A 107 -6.64 12.14 -2.01
N ASP A 108 -7.47 11.11 -1.84
CA ASP A 108 -7.95 10.76 -0.50
C ASP A 108 -6.79 10.26 0.39
N ALA A 109 -6.97 10.31 1.72
CA ALA A 109 -5.95 9.88 2.68
C ALA A 109 -5.55 8.41 2.48
N GLU A 110 -6.49 7.59 1.97
CA GLU A 110 -6.33 6.17 1.71
C GLU A 110 -5.25 5.91 0.66
N SER A 111 -5.26 6.68 -0.44
CA SER A 111 -4.24 6.60 -1.49
C SER A 111 -2.84 6.91 -0.98
N VAL A 112 -2.69 7.91 -0.09
CA VAL A 112 -1.38 8.26 0.50
C VAL A 112 -0.88 7.13 1.38
N GLU A 113 -1.74 6.60 2.25
CA GLU A 113 -1.36 5.49 3.11
C GLU A 113 -0.91 4.27 2.29
N CYS A 114 -1.60 3.98 1.18
CA CYS A 114 -1.18 2.96 0.22
C CYS A 114 0.23 3.20 -0.34
N ILE A 115 0.50 4.44 -0.73
CA ILE A 115 1.78 4.88 -1.26
C ILE A 115 2.90 4.77 -0.25
N LEU A 116 2.65 5.23 0.98
CA LEU A 116 3.54 5.10 2.10
C LEU A 116 3.92 3.63 2.26
N ILE A 117 2.94 2.73 2.41
CA ILE A 117 3.15 1.28 2.56
C ILE A 117 3.96 0.68 1.40
N LYS A 118 3.66 1.07 0.14
CA LYS A 118 4.41 0.63 -1.04
C LYS A 118 5.87 1.09 -1.01
N ALA A 119 6.15 2.26 -0.44
CA ALA A 119 7.50 2.79 -0.28
C ALA A 119 8.29 2.00 0.78
N ALA A 120 7.66 1.61 1.90
CA ALA A 120 8.30 0.75 2.89
C ALA A 120 8.69 -0.63 2.32
N GLU A 121 7.92 -1.16 1.36
CA GLU A 121 8.24 -2.41 0.67
C GLU A 121 9.45 -2.31 -0.28
N GLU A 122 9.86 -1.11 -0.71
CA GLU A 122 11.08 -0.92 -1.52
C GLU A 122 12.37 -0.96 -0.69
N GLY A 123 12.25 -0.84 0.63
CA GLY A 123 13.37 -0.70 1.55
C GLY A 123 13.67 0.75 1.92
N GLU A 124 14.64 0.90 2.81
CA GLU A 124 14.87 2.11 3.61
C GLU A 124 15.12 3.39 2.79
N LYS A 125 15.97 3.34 1.76
CA LYS A 125 16.35 4.54 1.00
C LYS A 125 15.26 5.08 0.07
N ALA A 126 14.50 4.19 -0.55
CA ALA A 126 13.37 4.56 -1.41
C ALA A 126 12.22 5.12 -0.56
N PHE A 127 12.00 4.52 0.61
CA PHE A 127 11.07 5.00 1.63
C PHE A 127 11.38 6.44 2.08
N GLU A 128 12.65 6.71 2.44
CA GLU A 128 13.12 8.05 2.83
C GLU A 128 12.87 9.09 1.74
N THR A 129 13.21 8.75 0.49
CA THR A 129 13.10 9.66 -0.65
C THR A 129 11.64 10.02 -0.93
N ALA A 130 10.76 9.01 -1.00
CA ALA A 130 9.35 9.21 -1.30
C ALA A 130 8.67 10.07 -0.23
N CYS A 131 8.90 9.76 1.03
CA CYS A 131 8.23 10.45 2.11
C CYS A 131 8.80 11.85 2.37
N ALA A 132 10.11 12.08 2.18
CA ALA A 132 10.68 13.43 2.26
C ALA A 132 10.11 14.33 1.15
N ALA A 133 9.96 13.79 -0.06
CA ALA A 133 9.37 14.50 -1.18
C ALA A 133 7.89 14.85 -0.92
N LEU A 134 7.10 13.89 -0.41
CA LEU A 134 5.70 14.11 -0.01
C LEU A 134 5.59 15.21 1.05
N HIS A 135 6.35 15.08 2.15
CA HIS A 135 6.35 16.03 3.25
C HIS A 135 6.71 17.45 2.78
N HIS A 136 7.82 17.61 2.04
CA HIS A 136 8.27 18.91 1.55
C HIS A 136 7.21 19.57 0.68
N SER A 137 6.66 18.82 -0.27
CA SER A 137 5.65 19.33 -1.21
C SER A 137 4.37 19.76 -0.49
N TRP A 138 3.93 18.98 0.50
CA TRP A 138 2.74 19.30 1.29
C TRP A 138 2.94 20.52 2.18
N ALA A 139 4.06 20.58 2.90
CA ALA A 139 4.41 21.71 3.74
C ALA A 139 4.55 23.02 2.94
N GLU A 140 5.04 22.97 1.69
CA GLU A 140 5.09 24.13 0.81
C GLU A 140 3.71 24.63 0.39
N ARG A 141 2.81 23.73 -0.04
CA ARG A 141 1.45 24.10 -0.47
C ARG A 141 0.60 24.64 0.67
N LEU A 142 0.68 24.03 1.85
CA LEU A 142 -0.01 24.51 3.05
C LEU A 142 0.45 25.91 3.45
N ARG A 143 1.74 26.23 3.31
CA ARG A 143 2.25 27.60 3.53
C ARG A 143 1.63 28.63 2.56
N LYS A 144 1.23 28.20 1.37
CA LYS A 144 0.61 29.04 0.33
C LYS A 144 -0.93 29.02 0.37
N GLY A 145 -1.55 28.24 1.26
CA GLY A 145 -3.00 28.03 1.29
C GLY A 145 -3.53 27.25 0.07
N GLU A 146 -2.66 26.52 -0.61
CA GLU A 146 -2.99 25.73 -1.79
C GLU A 146 -3.47 24.32 -1.39
N PRO A 147 -4.32 23.65 -2.21
CA PRO A 147 -4.63 22.25 -2.00
C PRO A 147 -3.35 21.42 -2.06
N LEU A 148 -3.31 20.31 -1.33
CA LEU A 148 -2.24 19.33 -1.40
C LEU A 148 -2.13 18.78 -2.84
N PRO A 149 -0.91 18.44 -3.29
CA PRO A 149 -0.70 17.90 -4.62
C PRO A 149 -1.30 16.49 -4.70
N ALA A 150 -1.80 16.12 -5.87
CA ALA A 150 -2.04 14.72 -6.19
C ALA A 150 -0.73 13.95 -6.03
N ILE A 151 -0.80 12.76 -5.44
CA ILE A 151 0.42 11.99 -5.25
C ILE A 151 0.90 11.55 -6.63
N ASN A 152 2.15 11.85 -6.96
CA ASN A 152 2.73 11.45 -8.23
C ASN A 152 3.00 9.93 -8.21
N PRO A 153 2.30 9.10 -9.00
CA PRO A 153 2.51 7.66 -9.03
C PRO A 153 3.91 7.27 -9.51
N ALA A 154 4.59 8.19 -10.23
CA ALA A 154 5.94 7.99 -10.72
C ALA A 154 6.96 7.69 -9.61
N TYR A 155 6.72 8.18 -8.39
CA TYR A 155 7.57 7.86 -7.23
C TYR A 155 7.64 6.36 -6.93
N PHE A 156 6.71 5.55 -7.47
CA PHE A 156 6.58 4.12 -7.18
C PHE A 156 6.66 3.22 -8.42
N SER A 157 6.74 3.80 -9.62
CA SER A 157 6.70 3.07 -10.89
C SER A 157 8.05 2.89 -11.57
N ASP A 158 9.14 3.51 -11.09
CA ASP A 158 10.47 3.46 -11.71
C ASP A 158 11.20 2.11 -11.49
N ARG A 159 10.54 0.99 -11.76
CA ARG A 159 11.20 -0.31 -11.93
C ARG A 159 11.37 -0.64 -13.40
N LYS A 160 12.64 -0.80 -13.81
CA LYS A 160 12.97 -1.64 -14.96
C LYS A 160 12.61 -3.08 -14.59
N GLU A 161 11.78 -3.70 -15.42
CA GLU A 161 11.42 -5.12 -15.39
C GLU A 161 12.64 -6.05 -15.38
#